data_AF-Q16R07-F1
#
_entry.id   AF-Q16R07-F1
#
_cell.length_a   1.000
_cell.length_b   1.000
_cell.length_c   1.000
_cell.angle_alpha   90.00
_cell.angle_beta   90.00
_cell.angle_gamma   90.00
#
_symmetry.space_group_name_H-M   'P 1'
#
loop_
_entity.id
_entity.type
_entity.pdbx_description
1 polymer ?
#
loop_
_entity_poly.entity_id
_entity_poly.type
_entity_poly.pdbx_seq_one_letter_code
_entity_poly.pdbx_strand_id
1 'polypeptide(L)'
;MIAAIILLNLILGLVFPIAFPHNLILILLFGDSVADHEQTRWTRFYCFACTVFLFLLSEAYLAKAIIYMTLTRYAPDMKTLAEFSASGIPLLIQLGAKRILNNSKLMSQLLSNSVEDPYFYFHLDSNKYAYILPCILGQQLINRQMKDHYLRHGREGRRMFYLLNEWIERSYGHMTIHNRFLYYARLEQAMRWLGDTGLWDKWLNDIQIKYDKEMQYELRDESDILFLEDLVSVWYVVAGGWTVSAVAFLLEVAWNYLKKNCKRWIQRCCSMRFSSLSSIKF
;
A
#
# COMPACT_ATOMS: atom_id res chain seq x y z
N MET A 1 10.68 0.69 -17.93
CA MET A 1 10.42 -0.26 -19.04
C MET A 1 9.59 0.36 -20.15
N ILE A 2 8.45 1.02 -19.86
CA ILE A 2 7.65 1.72 -20.89
C ILE A 2 8.49 2.77 -21.66
N ALA A 3 9.31 3.57 -20.97
CA ALA A 3 10.25 4.51 -21.60
C ALA A 3 11.28 3.83 -22.53
N ALA A 4 11.67 2.58 -22.24
CA ALA A 4 12.59 1.81 -23.07
C ALA A 4 11.91 1.30 -24.34
N ILE A 5 10.63 0.92 -24.26
CA ILE A 5 9.79 0.58 -25.43
C ILE A 5 9.60 1.83 -26.31
N ILE A 6 9.37 3.00 -25.73
CA ILE A 6 9.23 4.26 -26.47
C ILE A 6 10.56 4.63 -27.17
N LEU A 7 11.69 4.50 -26.47
CA LEU A 7 13.03 4.71 -27.04
C LEU A 7 13.32 3.72 -28.17
N LEU A 8 12.98 2.45 -28.01
CA LEU A 8 13.18 1.43 -29.03
C LEU A 8 12.32 1.70 -30.27
N ASN A 9 11.07 2.14 -30.10
CA ASN A 9 10.21 2.57 -31.21
C ASN A 9 10.76 3.81 -31.93
N LEU A 10 11.36 4.75 -31.19
CA LEU A 10 11.97 5.96 -31.75
C LEU A 10 13.26 5.62 -32.54
N ILE A 11 14.07 4.68 -32.03
CA ILE A 11 15.26 4.17 -32.71
C ILE A 11 14.89 3.40 -33.97
N LEU A 12 13.87 2.52 -33.93
CA LEU A 12 13.41 1.79 -35.12
C LEU A 12 12.84 2.72 -36.20
N GLY A 13 12.10 3.77 -35.80
CA GLY A 13 11.59 4.78 -36.73
C GLY A 13 12.68 5.61 -37.39
N LEU A 14 13.80 5.85 -36.70
CA LEU A 14 14.96 6.57 -37.27
C LEU A 14 15.83 5.69 -38.17
N VAL A 15 16.03 4.41 -37.81
CA VAL A 15 16.95 3.50 -38.53
C VAL A 15 16.30 2.90 -39.78
N PHE A 16 14.98 2.71 -39.80
CA PHE A 16 14.27 2.10 -40.93
C PHE A 16 13.06 2.94 -41.43
N PRO A 17 13.30 4.12 -42.02
CA PRO A 17 12.23 4.99 -42.53
C PRO A 17 11.44 4.36 -43.69
N ILE A 18 12.03 3.42 -44.42
CA ILE A 18 11.40 2.75 -45.58
C ILE A 18 10.48 1.60 -45.12
N ALA A 19 10.80 0.94 -44.01
CA ALA A 19 9.98 -0.15 -43.48
C ALA A 19 8.82 0.34 -42.58
N PHE A 20 8.96 1.54 -42.00
CA PHE A 20 8.00 2.13 -41.06
C PHE A 20 7.63 3.56 -41.45
N PRO A 21 6.71 3.74 -42.41
CA PRO A 21 6.29 5.07 -42.85
C PRO A 21 5.42 5.82 -41.84
N HIS A 22 4.93 5.15 -40.79
CA HIS A 22 3.99 5.71 -39.81
C HIS A 22 4.61 5.79 -38.41
N ASN A 23 4.16 6.75 -37.61
CA ASN A 23 4.60 6.92 -36.22
C ASN A 23 4.17 5.71 -35.36
N LEU A 24 5.07 4.75 -35.23
CA LEU A 24 4.90 3.52 -34.45
C LEU A 24 4.42 3.76 -33.01
N ILE A 25 4.84 4.86 -32.39
CA ILE A 25 4.46 5.23 -31.03
C ILE A 25 2.97 5.58 -30.94
N LEU A 26 2.43 6.26 -31.95
CA LEU A 26 1.02 6.68 -31.99
C LEU A 26 0.12 5.45 -32.18
N ILE A 27 0.50 4.56 -33.11
CA ILE A 27 -0.20 3.31 -33.41
C ILE A 27 -0.25 2.40 -32.18
N LEU A 28 0.88 2.29 -31.46
CA LEU A 28 0.99 1.42 -30.29
C LEU A 28 0.17 1.92 -29.09
N LEU A 29 0.06 3.23 -28.90
CA LEU A 29 -0.47 3.83 -27.66
C LEU A 29 -1.92 4.33 -27.81
N PHE A 30 -2.30 4.78 -29.00
CA PHE A 30 -3.64 5.30 -29.29
C PHE A 30 -4.43 4.46 -30.31
N GLY A 31 -3.84 3.39 -30.82
CA GLY A 31 -4.41 2.58 -31.90
C GLY A 31 -4.11 3.15 -33.28
N ASP A 32 -4.29 2.32 -34.32
CA ASP A 32 -4.13 2.76 -35.70
C ASP A 32 -5.42 3.45 -36.21
N SER A 33 -5.25 4.48 -37.03
CA SER A 33 -6.31 5.13 -37.79
C SER A 33 -6.51 4.52 -39.18
N VAL A 34 -5.57 3.70 -39.64
CA VAL A 34 -5.59 3.06 -40.96
C VAL A 34 -6.09 1.62 -40.84
N ALA A 35 -6.82 1.14 -41.85
CA ALA A 35 -7.28 -0.24 -41.88
C ALA A 35 -6.06 -1.20 -41.93
N ASP A 36 -6.05 -2.21 -41.06
CA ASP A 36 -4.92 -3.15 -40.89
C ASP A 36 -4.35 -3.69 -42.21
N HIS A 37 -5.19 -3.76 -43.24
CA HIS A 37 -4.96 -4.36 -44.54
C HIS A 37 -3.90 -3.61 -45.36
N GLU A 38 -3.72 -2.32 -45.14
CA GLU A 38 -2.73 -1.48 -45.83
C GLU A 38 -1.32 -1.53 -45.21
N GLN A 39 -1.18 -2.17 -44.05
CA GLN A 39 0.09 -2.27 -43.35
C GLN A 39 0.98 -3.42 -43.86
N THR A 40 2.30 -3.18 -43.86
CA THR A 40 3.34 -4.15 -44.20
C THR A 40 3.36 -5.33 -43.22
N ARG A 41 3.63 -6.57 -43.69
CA ARG A 41 3.60 -7.77 -42.83
C ARG A 41 4.50 -7.68 -41.58
N TRP A 42 5.67 -7.03 -41.71
CA TRP A 42 6.61 -6.85 -40.61
C TRP A 42 6.13 -5.84 -39.56
N THR A 43 5.41 -4.78 -39.98
CA THR A 43 4.86 -3.80 -39.04
C THR A 43 3.77 -4.42 -38.19
N ARG A 44 2.94 -5.29 -38.78
CA ARG A 44 1.90 -6.04 -38.05
C ARG A 44 2.48 -7.00 -37.02
N PHE A 45 3.48 -7.80 -37.38
CA PHE A 45 4.09 -8.74 -36.44
C PHE A 45 4.73 -8.01 -35.24
N TYR A 46 5.42 -6.90 -35.52
CA TYR A 46 6.02 -6.07 -34.49
C TYR A 46 4.97 -5.39 -33.58
N CYS A 47 3.91 -4.80 -34.16
CA CYS A 47 2.83 -4.19 -33.39
C CYS A 47 2.08 -5.23 -32.55
N PHE A 48 1.83 -6.43 -33.09
CA PHE A 48 1.24 -7.54 -32.35
C PHE A 48 2.13 -7.96 -31.17
N ALA A 49 3.44 -8.13 -31.39
CA ALA A 49 4.35 -8.48 -30.30
C ALA A 49 4.41 -7.40 -29.21
N CYS A 50 4.43 -6.13 -29.59
CA CYS A 50 4.47 -5.04 -28.62
C CYS A 50 3.14 -4.85 -27.88
N THR A 51 1.99 -5.08 -28.52
CA THR A 51 0.68 -5.03 -27.85
C THR A 51 0.52 -6.15 -26.84
N VAL A 52 0.92 -7.39 -27.18
CA VAL A 52 0.97 -8.50 -26.22
C VAL A 52 1.90 -8.18 -25.05
N PHE A 53 3.07 -7.60 -25.32
CA PHE A 53 4.01 -7.22 -24.27
C PHE A 53 3.48 -6.09 -23.36
N LEU A 54 2.82 -5.09 -23.94
CA LEU A 54 2.17 -4.01 -23.19
C LEU A 54 1.03 -4.55 -22.31
N PHE A 55 0.23 -5.47 -22.84
CA PHE A 55 -0.83 -6.14 -22.08
C PHE A 55 -0.27 -6.90 -20.88
N LEU A 56 0.78 -7.71 -21.07
CA LEU A 56 1.43 -8.42 -19.97
C LEU A 56 2.02 -7.45 -18.93
N LEU A 57 2.61 -6.35 -19.37
CA LEU A 57 3.14 -5.31 -18.49
C LEU A 57 2.03 -4.57 -17.74
N SER A 58 0.90 -4.28 -18.38
CA SER A 58 -0.23 -3.62 -17.72
C SER A 58 -0.85 -4.52 -16.65
N GLU A 59 -1.02 -5.81 -16.93
CA GLU A 59 -1.53 -6.78 -15.96
C GLU A 59 -0.56 -6.92 -14.77
N ALA A 60 0.74 -7.06 -15.03
CA ALA A 60 1.75 -7.13 -13.98
C ALA A 60 1.83 -5.85 -13.14
N TYR A 61 1.67 -4.69 -13.78
CA TYR A 61 1.61 -3.40 -13.11
C TYR A 61 0.36 -3.28 -12.24
N LEU A 62 -0.82 -3.61 -12.77
CA LEU A 62 -2.08 -3.59 -12.03
C LEU A 62 -2.02 -4.48 -10.79
N ALA A 63 -1.55 -5.71 -10.94
CA ALA A 63 -1.37 -6.62 -9.81
C ALA A 63 -0.45 -6.02 -8.73
N LYS A 64 0.67 -5.42 -9.13
CA LYS A 64 1.60 -4.79 -8.19
C LYS A 64 1.02 -3.52 -7.55
N ALA A 65 0.28 -2.72 -8.31
CA ALA A 65 -0.37 -1.51 -7.82
C ALA A 65 -1.43 -1.84 -6.76
N ILE A 66 -2.25 -2.87 -7.00
CA ILE A 66 -3.23 -3.37 -6.02
C ILE A 66 -2.52 -3.80 -4.73
N ILE A 67 -1.46 -4.60 -4.84
CA ILE A 67 -0.65 -5.03 -3.68
C ILE A 67 -0.10 -3.83 -2.89
N TYR A 68 0.42 -2.80 -3.57
CA TYR A 68 0.90 -1.61 -2.88
C TYR A 68 -0.23 -0.84 -2.18
N MET A 69 -1.37 -0.68 -2.83
CA MET A 69 -2.53 -0.02 -2.23
C MET A 69 -3.06 -0.79 -1.02
N THR A 70 -3.00 -2.13 -1.01
CA THR A 70 -3.46 -2.94 0.13
C THR A 70 -2.44 -3.00 1.28
N LEU A 71 -1.15 -3.13 0.99
CA LEU A 71 -0.11 -3.36 2.02
C LEU A 71 0.49 -2.10 2.64
N THR A 72 0.49 -0.95 1.94
CA THR A 72 1.18 0.26 2.43
C THR A 72 0.45 0.99 3.56
N ARG A 73 -0.75 0.53 3.95
CA ARG A 73 -1.52 1.13 5.04
C ARG A 73 -0.89 0.94 6.42
N TYR A 74 0.04 -0.02 6.58
CA TYR A 74 0.63 -0.36 7.87
C TYR A 74 2.17 -0.30 7.83
N ALA A 75 2.77 0.21 8.91
CA ALA A 75 4.21 0.08 9.13
C ALA A 75 4.57 -1.41 9.25
N PRO A 76 5.74 -1.84 8.78
CA PRO A 76 6.15 -3.22 8.92
C PRO A 76 6.30 -3.57 10.41
N ASP A 77 5.57 -4.59 10.84
CA ASP A 77 5.65 -5.11 12.20
C ASP A 77 7.09 -5.58 12.49
N MET A 78 7.64 -5.17 13.64
CA MET A 78 8.87 -5.75 14.17
C MET A 78 8.65 -7.24 14.40
N LYS A 79 9.63 -8.07 14.07
CA LYS A 79 9.52 -9.54 14.14
C LYS A 79 10.29 -10.14 15.30
N THR A 80 11.32 -9.44 15.77
CA THR A 80 12.22 -9.94 16.81
C THR A 80 12.27 -9.03 18.03
N LEU A 81 12.60 -9.61 19.18
CA LEU A 81 12.85 -8.88 20.44
C LEU A 81 14.08 -7.96 20.31
N ALA A 82 15.04 -8.31 19.45
CA ALA A 82 16.20 -7.49 19.16
C ALA A 82 15.79 -6.19 18.45
N GLU A 83 14.96 -6.28 17.40
CA GLU A 83 14.38 -5.10 16.72
C GLU A 83 13.57 -4.24 17.69
N PHE A 84 12.77 -4.88 18.55
CA PHE A 84 12.03 -4.17 19.59
C PHE A 84 12.96 -3.41 20.54
N SER A 85 14.02 -4.05 21.04
CA SER A 85 14.99 -3.39 21.94
C SER A 85 15.68 -2.19 21.28
N ALA A 86 15.93 -2.27 19.96
CA ALA A 86 16.52 -1.19 19.18
C ALA A 86 15.53 -0.05 18.87
N SER A 87 14.22 -0.31 18.87
CA SER A 87 13.18 0.70 18.60
C SER A 87 13.10 1.79 19.67
N GLY A 88 13.57 1.51 20.90
CA GLY A 88 13.53 2.44 22.02
C GLY A 88 12.13 2.66 22.62
N ILE A 89 11.13 1.87 22.23
CA ILE A 89 9.78 1.94 22.79
C ILE A 89 9.81 1.42 24.24
N PRO A 90 9.36 2.21 25.23
CA PRO A 90 9.40 1.78 26.62
C PRO A 90 8.34 0.72 26.93
N LEU A 91 8.70 -0.23 27.79
CA LEU A 91 7.77 -1.24 28.30
C LEU A 91 7.02 -0.70 29.52
N LEU A 92 5.69 -0.67 29.47
CA LEU A 92 4.91 -0.37 30.67
C LEU A 92 4.76 -1.64 31.49
N ILE A 93 5.12 -1.56 32.77
CA ILE A 93 5.04 -2.68 33.71
C ILE A 93 4.40 -2.22 35.02
N GLN A 94 3.75 -3.15 35.70
CA GLN A 94 3.21 -2.89 37.03
C GLN A 94 4.34 -2.66 38.03
N LEU A 95 4.12 -1.75 38.98
CA LEU A 95 5.05 -1.49 40.08
C LEU A 95 5.51 -2.78 40.75
N GLY A 96 6.84 -2.99 40.83
CA GLY A 96 7.46 -4.17 41.43
C GLY A 96 7.57 -5.40 40.52
N ALA A 97 6.96 -5.40 39.33
CA ALA A 97 7.07 -6.49 38.37
C ALA A 97 8.51 -6.68 37.86
N LYS A 98 9.30 -5.61 37.80
CA LYS A 98 10.71 -5.65 37.40
C LYS A 98 11.52 -6.63 38.24
N ARG A 99 11.25 -6.69 39.55
CA ARG A 99 11.94 -7.61 40.48
C ARG A 99 11.60 -9.07 40.22
N ILE A 100 10.38 -9.35 39.77
CA ILE A 100 9.88 -10.70 39.50
C ILE A 100 10.36 -11.20 38.13
N LEU A 101 10.40 -10.30 37.15
CA LEU A 101 10.73 -10.60 35.76
C LEU A 101 12.24 -10.67 35.50
N ASN A 102 13.07 -10.04 36.33
CA ASN A 102 14.54 -9.98 36.14
C ASN A 102 15.26 -11.31 36.46
N ASN A 103 14.90 -12.37 35.73
CA ASN A 103 15.45 -13.71 35.89
C ASN A 103 16.45 -14.06 34.77
N SER A 104 16.43 -13.34 33.64
CA SER A 104 17.28 -13.61 32.48
C SER A 104 17.99 -12.36 31.97
N LYS A 105 19.14 -12.55 31.30
CA LYS A 105 19.89 -11.46 30.67
C LYS A 105 19.09 -10.73 29.58
N LEU A 106 18.23 -11.46 28.86
CA LEU A 106 17.35 -10.87 27.86
C LEU A 106 16.31 -9.98 28.54
N MET A 107 15.65 -10.47 29.58
CA MET A 107 14.63 -9.69 30.28
C MET A 107 15.23 -8.47 30.98
N SER A 108 16.44 -8.58 31.53
CA SER A 108 17.13 -7.42 32.12
C SER A 108 17.43 -6.32 31.09
N GLN A 109 17.76 -6.70 29.85
CA GLN A 109 17.92 -5.76 28.74
C GLN A 109 16.59 -5.10 28.35
N LEU A 110 15.51 -5.87 28.23
CA LEU A 110 14.19 -5.31 27.93
C LEU A 110 13.68 -4.37 29.04
N LEU A 111 13.86 -4.77 30.30
CA LEU A 111 13.47 -4.00 31.47
C LEU A 111 14.34 -2.75 31.70
N SER A 112 15.45 -2.58 30.97
CA SER A 112 16.28 -1.37 31.08
C SER A 112 15.51 -0.11 30.65
N ASN A 113 14.67 -0.23 29.62
CA ASN A 113 13.81 0.83 29.11
C ASN A 113 12.35 0.71 29.60
N SER A 114 12.12 0.08 30.77
CA SER A 114 10.77 -0.06 31.32
C SER A 114 10.34 1.12 32.20
N VAL A 115 9.05 1.43 32.17
CA VAL A 115 8.38 2.42 33.02
C VAL A 115 7.45 1.68 33.98
N GLU A 116 7.68 1.86 35.28
CA GLU A 116 6.81 1.32 36.32
C GLU A 116 5.67 2.28 36.62
N ASP A 117 4.44 1.80 36.56
CA ASP A 117 3.24 2.58 36.90
C ASP A 117 2.52 1.96 38.11
N PRO A 118 2.29 2.72 39.20
CA PRO A 118 1.46 2.26 40.32
C PRO A 118 0.00 2.00 39.93
N TYR A 119 -0.52 2.68 38.90
CA TYR A 119 -1.88 2.52 38.38
C TYR A 119 -1.88 1.82 37.02
N PHE A 120 -1.13 0.72 36.93
CA PHE A 120 -0.96 -0.04 35.69
C PHE A 120 -2.30 -0.32 34.99
N TYR A 121 -2.43 0.24 33.79
CA TYR A 121 -3.58 0.04 32.91
C TYR A 121 -3.10 -0.14 31.47
N PHE A 122 -3.79 -0.99 30.72
CA PHE A 122 -3.51 -1.18 29.30
C PHE A 122 -4.08 0.00 28.50
N HIS A 123 -3.25 1.00 28.22
CA HIS A 123 -3.62 2.10 27.35
C HIS A 123 -3.66 1.65 25.88
N LEU A 124 -4.79 1.07 25.48
CA LEU A 124 -5.03 0.56 24.13
C LEU A 124 -5.28 1.67 23.08
N ASP A 125 -5.29 2.94 23.49
CA ASP A 125 -5.46 4.09 22.59
C ASP A 125 -4.16 4.87 22.37
N SER A 126 -3.04 4.46 22.98
CA SER A 126 -1.78 5.19 22.97
C SER A 126 -0.60 4.32 22.50
N ASN A 127 0.15 4.80 21.51
CA ASN A 127 1.28 4.10 20.92
C ASN A 127 2.60 4.33 21.68
N LYS A 128 2.54 4.84 22.92
CA LYS A 128 3.72 5.25 23.69
C LYS A 128 4.43 4.08 24.37
N TYR A 129 3.70 2.99 24.64
CA TYR A 129 4.19 1.90 25.46
C TYR A 129 3.94 0.55 24.80
N ALA A 130 4.84 -0.40 25.05
CA ALA A 130 4.63 -1.80 24.77
C ALA A 130 4.32 -2.58 26.06
N TYR A 131 3.67 -3.73 25.91
CA TYR A 131 3.18 -4.53 27.04
C TYR A 131 3.69 -5.97 26.94
N ILE A 132 4.02 -6.56 28.09
CA ILE A 132 4.28 -8.00 28.21
C ILE A 132 3.02 -8.65 28.77
N LEU A 133 2.49 -9.63 28.05
CA LEU A 133 1.23 -10.28 28.38
C LEU A 133 1.19 -11.73 27.85
N PRO A 134 0.36 -12.60 28.44
CA PRO A 134 0.12 -13.93 27.89
C PRO A 134 -0.48 -13.82 26.48
N CYS A 135 -0.05 -14.69 25.56
CA CYS A 135 -0.46 -14.61 24.15
C CYS A 135 -1.98 -14.58 23.95
N ILE A 136 -2.72 -15.41 24.70
CA ILE A 136 -4.19 -15.48 24.63
C ILE A 136 -4.82 -14.14 25.02
N LEU A 137 -4.37 -13.54 26.13
CA LEU A 137 -4.87 -12.24 26.57
C LEU A 137 -4.50 -11.14 25.58
N GLY A 138 -3.28 -11.19 25.04
CA GLY A 138 -2.82 -10.26 24.02
C GLY A 138 -3.68 -10.26 22.78
N GLN A 139 -3.99 -11.44 22.26
CA GLN A 139 -4.86 -11.59 21.10
C GLN A 139 -6.26 -11.06 21.40
N GLN A 140 -6.82 -11.34 22.58
CA GLN A 140 -8.12 -10.81 23.00
C GLN A 140 -8.12 -9.28 23.12
N LEU A 141 -7.07 -8.68 23.69
CA LEU A 141 -6.97 -7.22 23.83
C LEU A 141 -6.82 -6.53 22.48
N ILE A 142 -6.02 -7.09 21.57
CA ILE A 142 -5.89 -6.57 20.20
C ILE A 142 -7.22 -6.67 19.46
N ASN A 143 -7.89 -7.81 19.54
CA ASN A 143 -9.19 -8.00 18.89
C ASN A 143 -10.23 -7.01 19.43
N ARG A 144 -10.28 -6.83 20.75
CA ARG A 144 -11.16 -5.85 21.39
C ARG A 144 -10.83 -4.43 20.97
N GLN A 145 -9.55 -4.05 20.99
CA GLN A 145 -9.12 -2.72 20.55
C GLN A 145 -9.56 -2.46 19.11
N MET A 146 -9.29 -3.42 18.22
CA MET A 146 -9.64 -3.31 16.81
C MET A 146 -11.15 -3.12 16.63
N LYS A 147 -11.96 -3.89 17.35
CA LYS A 147 -13.42 -3.74 17.38
C LYS A 147 -13.85 -2.37 17.89
N ASP A 148 -13.33 -1.93 19.03
CA ASP A 148 -13.68 -0.63 19.63
C ASP A 148 -13.28 0.54 18.70
N HIS A 149 -12.12 0.46 18.04
CA HIS A 149 -11.67 1.45 17.06
C HIS A 149 -12.53 1.45 15.80
N TYR A 150 -12.91 0.27 15.31
CA TYR A 150 -13.82 0.15 14.17
C TYR A 150 -15.21 0.72 14.50
N LEU A 151 -15.75 0.45 15.69
CA LEU A 151 -17.05 1.00 16.12
C LEU A 151 -17.03 2.52 16.28
N ARG A 152 -15.90 3.11 16.70
CA ARG A 152 -15.77 4.57 16.91
C ARG A 152 -15.44 5.34 15.64
N HIS A 153 -14.52 4.83 14.83
CA HIS A 153 -13.95 5.53 13.66
C HIS A 153 -14.40 4.89 12.33
N GLY A 154 -15.27 3.89 12.37
CA GLY A 154 -15.67 3.12 11.19
C GLY A 154 -14.46 2.46 10.52
N ARG A 155 -14.42 2.52 9.19
CA ARG A 155 -13.36 1.94 8.35
C ARG A 155 -12.00 2.65 8.47
N GLU A 156 -11.92 3.80 9.16
CA GLU A 156 -10.63 4.43 9.50
C GLU A 156 -9.95 3.78 10.71
N GLY A 157 -10.67 2.94 11.46
CA GLY A 157 -10.15 2.20 12.60
C GLY A 157 -8.88 1.43 12.21
N ARG A 158 -7.75 1.79 12.80
CA ARG A 158 -6.45 1.17 12.54
C ARG A 158 -6.13 0.18 13.66
N ARG A 159 -5.56 -0.97 13.29
CA ARG A 159 -4.88 -1.82 14.26
C ARG A 159 -3.66 -1.06 14.80
N MET A 160 -3.60 -0.83 16.12
CA MET A 160 -2.44 -0.12 16.72
C MET A 160 -1.49 -1.08 17.46
N PHE A 161 -1.99 -2.23 17.91
CA PHE A 161 -1.16 -3.26 18.53
C PHE A 161 -1.11 -4.54 17.72
N TYR A 162 0.04 -5.18 17.74
CA TYR A 162 0.25 -6.51 17.19
C TYR A 162 1.03 -7.37 18.19
N LEU A 163 0.92 -8.68 18.04
CA LEU A 163 1.72 -9.62 18.82
C LEU A 163 3.03 -9.87 18.10
N LEU A 164 4.13 -9.74 18.83
CA LEU A 164 5.42 -10.16 18.35
C LEU A 164 5.43 -11.70 18.22
N ASN A 165 5.92 -12.21 17.09
CA ASN A 165 5.96 -13.67 16.86
C ASN A 165 6.97 -14.39 17.77
N GLU A 166 8.02 -13.69 18.20
CA GLU A 166 9.01 -14.23 19.13
C GLU A 166 8.45 -14.22 20.57
N TRP A 167 8.30 -15.42 21.16
CA TRP A 167 7.91 -15.54 22.56
C TRP A 167 9.08 -15.23 23.49
N ILE A 168 8.78 -14.68 24.67
CA ILE A 168 9.78 -14.40 25.69
C ILE A 168 10.01 -15.66 26.55
N GLU A 169 8.91 -16.24 27.06
CA GLU A 169 8.94 -17.41 27.93
C GLU A 169 7.67 -18.24 27.70
N ARG A 170 7.80 -19.57 27.82
CA ARG A 170 6.66 -20.46 27.86
C ARG A 170 6.24 -20.67 29.31
N SER A 171 5.15 -20.04 29.70
CA SER A 171 4.53 -20.24 31.02
C SER A 171 3.33 -21.18 30.90
N TYR A 172 3.22 -22.11 31.85
CA TYR A 172 2.04 -22.97 31.99
C TYR A 172 1.13 -22.41 33.08
N GLY A 173 -0.17 -22.34 32.77
CA GLY A 173 -1.18 -22.04 33.77
C GLY A 173 -1.13 -23.11 34.87
N HIS A 174 -0.93 -22.68 36.11
CA HIS A 174 -0.93 -23.57 37.26
C HIS A 174 -2.05 -23.15 38.20
N MET A 175 -2.71 -24.14 38.80
CA MET A 175 -3.66 -23.91 39.88
C MET A 175 -2.91 -23.97 41.19
N THR A 176 -2.85 -22.85 41.91
CA THR A 176 -2.30 -22.82 43.26
C THR A 176 -3.36 -23.31 44.23
N ILE A 177 -3.08 -24.38 44.95
CA ILE A 177 -3.99 -24.98 45.93
C ILE A 177 -3.35 -24.86 47.32
N HIS A 178 -4.17 -24.61 48.34
CA HIS A 178 -3.70 -24.56 49.72
C HIS A 178 -3.12 -25.92 50.17
N ASN A 179 -2.01 -25.90 50.90
CA ASN A 179 -1.27 -27.10 51.29
C ASN A 179 -2.11 -28.14 52.09
N ARG A 180 -3.16 -27.69 52.78
CA ARG A 180 -4.07 -28.56 53.55
C ARG A 180 -5.35 -28.97 52.81
N PHE A 181 -5.36 -28.89 51.49
CA PHE A 181 -6.54 -29.26 50.71
C PHE A 181 -6.74 -30.78 50.71
N LEU A 182 -7.79 -31.24 51.41
CA LEU A 182 -8.08 -32.66 51.65
C LEU A 182 -8.34 -33.48 50.37
N TYR A 183 -8.80 -32.84 49.29
CA TYR A 183 -9.20 -33.53 48.06
C TYR A 183 -8.17 -33.41 46.92
N TYR A 184 -6.92 -33.05 47.23
CA TYR A 184 -5.89 -32.86 46.21
C TYR A 184 -5.76 -34.05 45.27
N ALA A 185 -5.69 -35.27 45.80
CA ALA A 185 -5.55 -36.49 44.99
C ALA A 185 -6.71 -36.70 44.01
N ARG A 186 -7.95 -36.40 44.43
CA ARG A 186 -9.13 -36.51 43.55
C ARG A 186 -9.13 -35.43 42.47
N LEU A 187 -8.76 -34.21 42.83
CA LEU A 187 -8.68 -33.11 41.89
C LEU A 187 -7.59 -33.34 40.84
N GLU A 188 -6.42 -33.82 41.26
CA GLU A 188 -5.33 -34.18 40.35
C GLU A 188 -5.78 -35.24 39.36
N GLN A 189 -6.44 -36.30 39.83
CA GLN A 189 -6.97 -37.35 38.97
C GLN A 189 -8.00 -36.82 37.97
N ALA A 190 -8.91 -35.94 38.42
CA ALA A 190 -9.89 -35.30 37.54
C ALA A 190 -9.23 -34.42 36.47
N MET A 191 -8.20 -33.65 36.83
CA MET A 191 -7.45 -32.82 35.88
C MET A 191 -6.67 -33.66 34.86
N ARG A 192 -6.11 -34.80 35.28
CA ARG A 192 -5.47 -35.75 34.35
C ARG A 192 -6.48 -36.31 33.37
N TRP A 193 -7.65 -36.76 33.83
CA TRP A 193 -8.71 -37.23 32.95
C TRP A 193 -9.18 -36.15 31.97
N LEU A 194 -9.27 -34.90 32.40
CA LEU A 194 -9.64 -33.78 31.54
C LEU A 194 -8.60 -33.54 30.42
N GLY A 195 -7.31 -33.72 30.73
CA GLY A 195 -6.22 -33.66 29.76
C GLY A 195 -6.20 -34.87 28.82
N ASP A 196 -6.23 -36.09 29.38
CA ASP A 196 -6.12 -37.35 28.63
C ASP A 196 -7.28 -37.54 27.63
N THR A 197 -8.47 -37.01 27.96
CA THR A 197 -9.64 -37.04 27.07
C THR A 197 -9.59 -35.98 25.96
N GLY A 198 -8.63 -35.05 26.00
CA GLY A 198 -8.56 -33.91 25.08
C GLY A 198 -9.71 -32.90 25.26
N LEU A 199 -10.51 -33.03 26.33
CA LEU A 199 -11.62 -32.11 26.63
C LEU A 199 -11.10 -30.68 26.83
N TRP A 200 -9.94 -30.54 27.48
CA TRP A 200 -9.30 -29.24 27.67
C TRP A 200 -8.92 -28.58 26.35
N ASP A 201 -8.28 -29.33 25.44
CA ASP A 201 -7.86 -28.82 24.14
C ASP A 201 -9.06 -28.46 23.27
N LYS A 202 -10.10 -29.31 23.27
CA LYS A 202 -11.36 -29.02 22.60
C LYS A 202 -11.97 -27.72 23.12
N TRP A 203 -12.02 -27.54 24.44
CA TRP A 203 -12.62 -26.35 25.04
C TRP A 203 -11.86 -25.07 24.66
N LEU A 204 -10.53 -25.10 24.71
CA LEU A 204 -9.68 -23.98 24.27
C LEU A 204 -9.89 -23.67 22.78
N ASN A 205 -9.93 -24.70 21.93
CA ASN A 205 -10.17 -24.54 20.50
C ASN A 205 -11.57 -23.97 20.22
N ASP A 206 -12.62 -24.45 20.89
CA ASP A 206 -13.99 -23.96 20.71
C ASP A 206 -14.10 -22.48 21.10
N ILE A 207 -13.45 -22.07 22.19
CA ILE A 207 -13.37 -20.66 22.59
C ILE A 207 -12.66 -19.84 21.50
N GLN A 208 -11.50 -20.31 21.03
CA GLN A 208 -10.72 -19.59 20.03
C GLN A 208 -11.47 -19.46 18.70
N ILE A 209 -12.08 -20.55 18.21
CA ILE A 209 -12.90 -20.55 16.99
C ILE A 209 -14.07 -19.57 17.11
N LYS A 210 -14.71 -19.48 18.29
CA LYS A 210 -15.82 -18.54 18.50
C LYS A 210 -15.34 -17.09 18.36
N TYR A 211 -14.22 -16.74 18.98
CA TYR A 211 -13.65 -15.39 18.87
C TYR A 211 -13.17 -15.07 17.45
N ASP A 212 -12.49 -16.01 16.79
CA ASP A 212 -12.00 -15.82 15.43
C ASP A 212 -13.16 -15.65 14.43
N LYS A 213 -14.26 -16.40 14.59
CA LYS A 213 -15.46 -16.25 13.76
C LYS A 213 -16.11 -14.88 13.95
N GLU A 214 -16.30 -14.44 15.19
CA GLU A 214 -16.92 -13.13 15.48
C GLU A 214 -16.12 -11.98 14.85
N MET A 215 -14.78 -12.06 14.91
CA MET A 215 -13.89 -11.09 14.28
C MET A 215 -13.89 -11.16 12.74
N GLN A 216 -13.97 -12.35 12.13
CA GLN A 216 -14.02 -12.48 10.68
C GLN A 216 -15.24 -11.81 10.05
N TYR A 217 -16.40 -11.80 10.73
CA TYR A 217 -17.59 -11.14 10.18
C TYR A 217 -17.55 -9.61 10.29
N GLU A 218 -16.90 -9.05 11.31
CA GLU A 218 -16.78 -7.59 11.50
C GLU A 218 -15.68 -6.97 10.62
N LEU A 219 -14.65 -7.74 10.27
CA LEU A 219 -13.51 -7.26 9.45
C LEU A 219 -13.65 -7.53 7.95
N ARG A 220 -14.50 -8.47 7.53
CA ARG A 220 -14.68 -8.82 6.10
C ARG A 220 -15.39 -7.75 5.27
N ASP A 221 -15.80 -6.64 5.89
CA ASP A 221 -16.17 -5.40 5.20
C ASP A 221 -14.96 -4.75 4.48
N GLU A 222 -13.76 -5.33 4.61
CA GLU A 222 -12.56 -5.09 3.81
C GLU A 222 -12.69 -5.45 2.32
N SER A 223 -13.80 -5.98 1.81
CA SER A 223 -13.92 -6.26 0.36
C SER A 223 -14.00 -5.00 -0.54
N ASP A 224 -14.16 -3.80 0.04
CA ASP A 224 -14.07 -2.51 -0.65
C ASP A 224 -12.66 -1.91 -0.50
N ILE A 225 -11.65 -2.56 -1.10
CA ILE A 225 -10.23 -2.23 -0.86
C ILE A 225 -9.77 -0.98 -1.62
N LEU A 226 -10.54 -0.49 -2.60
CA LEU A 226 -10.19 0.72 -3.35
C LEU A 226 -11.35 1.71 -3.34
N PHE A 227 -11.12 2.84 -2.67
CA PHE A 227 -12.00 3.99 -2.79
C PHE A 227 -11.55 4.87 -3.95
N LEU A 228 -12.49 5.63 -4.52
CA LEU A 228 -12.21 6.56 -5.61
C LEU A 228 -11.24 7.68 -5.19
N GLU A 229 -11.13 7.91 -3.88
CA GLU A 229 -10.19 8.83 -3.23
C GLU A 229 -8.73 8.40 -3.43
N ASP A 230 -8.44 7.10 -3.40
CA ASP A 230 -7.09 6.59 -3.65
C ASP A 230 -6.66 6.80 -5.12
N LEU A 231 -7.63 6.97 -6.02
CA LEU A 231 -7.41 7.24 -7.45
C LEU A 231 -7.20 8.73 -7.75
N VAL A 232 -7.28 9.62 -6.76
CA VAL A 232 -7.12 11.08 -6.96
C VAL A 232 -5.75 11.42 -7.56
N SER A 233 -4.69 10.68 -7.22
CA SER A 233 -3.37 10.85 -7.83
C SER A 233 -3.37 10.64 -9.36
N VAL A 234 -4.17 9.69 -9.85
CA VAL A 234 -4.33 9.43 -11.29
C VAL A 234 -5.06 10.58 -11.96
N TRP A 235 -6.10 11.12 -11.31
CA TRP A 235 -6.81 12.30 -11.81
C TRP A 235 -5.91 13.53 -11.94
N TYR A 236 -4.97 13.74 -11.02
CA TYR A 236 -3.97 14.82 -11.14
C TYR A 236 -3.07 14.65 -12.37
N VAL A 237 -2.67 13.41 -12.69
CA VAL A 237 -1.86 13.13 -13.90
C VAL A 237 -2.66 13.41 -15.17
N VAL A 238 -3.93 12.99 -15.22
CA VAL A 238 -4.84 13.25 -16.35
C VAL A 238 -5.06 14.74 -16.53
N ALA A 239 -5.38 15.47 -15.45
CA ALA A 239 -5.54 16.92 -15.48
C ALA A 239 -4.26 17.62 -15.94
N GLY A 240 -3.10 17.21 -15.42
CA GLY A 240 -1.79 17.69 -15.88
C GLY A 240 -1.59 17.47 -17.38
N GLY A 241 -1.89 16.28 -17.89
CA GLY A 241 -1.84 15.98 -19.32
C GLY A 241 -2.71 16.91 -20.16
N TRP A 242 -3.97 17.12 -19.77
CA TRP A 242 -4.87 18.05 -20.46
C TRP A 242 -4.37 19.49 -20.42
N THR A 243 -3.81 19.95 -19.30
CA THR A 243 -3.26 21.31 -19.23
C THR A 243 -2.08 21.50 -20.17
N VAL A 244 -1.16 20.53 -20.24
CA VAL A 244 0.00 20.59 -21.15
C VAL A 244 -0.45 20.59 -22.60
N SER A 245 -1.40 19.72 -22.97
CA SER A 245 -1.96 19.69 -24.33
C SER A 245 -2.67 21.00 -24.69
N ALA A 246 -3.44 21.58 -23.76
CA ALA A 246 -4.12 22.85 -23.97
C ALA A 246 -3.12 24.00 -24.17
N VAL A 247 -2.04 24.04 -23.38
CA VAL A 247 -0.98 25.05 -23.51
C VAL A 247 -0.27 24.93 -24.87
N ALA A 248 0.09 23.71 -25.28
CA ALA A 248 0.70 23.48 -26.59
C ALA A 248 -0.21 23.94 -27.73
N PHE A 249 -1.50 23.62 -27.66
CA PHE A 249 -2.48 24.06 -28.65
C PHE A 249 -2.61 25.59 -28.71
N LEU A 250 -2.67 26.27 -27.56
CA LEU A 250 -2.72 27.73 -27.50
C LEU A 250 -1.46 28.37 -28.09
N LEU A 251 -0.28 27.79 -27.83
CA LEU A 251 0.98 28.25 -28.43
C LEU A 251 0.97 28.11 -29.95
N GLU A 252 0.49 26.99 -30.49
CA GLU A 252 0.38 26.78 -31.93
C GLU A 252 -0.60 27.77 -32.58
N VAL A 253 -1.74 28.03 -31.94
CA VAL A 253 -2.74 29.00 -32.41
C VAL A 253 -2.15 30.42 -32.40
N ALA A 254 -1.48 30.82 -31.31
CA ALA A 254 -0.83 32.11 -31.20
C ALA A 254 0.27 32.30 -32.26
N TRP A 255 1.09 31.26 -32.47
CA TRP A 255 2.13 31.26 -33.50
C TRP A 255 1.55 31.40 -34.91
N ASN A 256 0.48 30.68 -35.22
CA ASN A 256 -0.21 30.77 -36.51
C ASN A 256 -0.89 32.12 -36.72
N TYR A 257 -1.42 32.74 -35.66
CA TYR A 257 -2.01 34.07 -35.71
C TYR A 257 -0.94 35.14 -35.98
N LEU A 258 0.21 35.06 -35.29
CA LEU A 258 1.36 35.93 -35.53
C LEU A 258 1.91 35.77 -36.95
N LYS A 259 2.04 34.54 -37.45
CA LYS A 259 2.51 34.25 -38.81
C LYS A 259 1.55 34.81 -39.87
N LYS A 260 0.23 34.71 -39.66
CA LYS A 260 -0.79 35.28 -40.57
C LYS A 260 -0.77 36.80 -40.55
N ASN A 261 -0.64 37.43 -39.38
CA ASN A 261 -0.55 38.89 -39.28
C ASN A 261 0.76 39.42 -39.85
N CYS A 262 1.88 38.72 -39.70
CA CYS A 262 3.15 39.08 -40.30
C CYS A 262 3.10 38.99 -41.84
N LYS A 263 2.48 37.94 -42.40
CA LYS A 263 2.21 37.85 -43.86
C LYS A 263 1.29 38.98 -44.37
N ARG A 264 0.24 39.34 -43.62
CA ARG A 264 -0.66 40.46 -43.97
C ARG A 264 0.05 41.81 -43.92
N TRP A 265 0.94 42.02 -42.96
CA TRP A 265 1.76 43.23 -42.87
C TRP A 265 2.75 43.35 -44.03
N ILE A 266 3.40 42.25 -44.41
CA ILE A 266 4.31 42.21 -45.57
C ILE A 266 3.55 42.48 -46.89
N GLN A 267 2.34 41.93 -47.08
CA GLN A 267 1.50 42.22 -48.25
C GLN A 267 1.01 43.68 -48.29
N ARG A 268 0.66 44.28 -47.14
CA ARG A 268 0.29 45.71 -47.09
C ARG A 268 1.46 46.63 -47.42
N CYS A 269 2.67 46.33 -46.92
CA CYS A 269 3.88 47.09 -47.28
C CYS A 269 4.26 46.94 -48.76
N CYS A 270 4.03 45.78 -49.39
CA CYS A 270 4.24 45.62 -50.83
C CYS A 270 3.20 46.39 -51.68
N SER A 271 1.93 46.47 -51.24
CA SER A 271 0.91 47.23 -51.98
C SER A 271 1.09 48.75 -51.90
N MET A 272 1.66 49.28 -50.81
CA MET A 272 1.97 50.72 -50.70
C MET A 272 3.19 51.14 -51.52
N ARG A 273 4.08 50.21 -51.90
CA ARG A 273 5.24 50.57 -52.73
C ARG A 273 4.89 50.71 -54.21
N PHE A 274 3.79 50.09 -54.67
CA PHE A 274 3.35 50.18 -56.07
C PHE A 274 2.47 51.42 -56.36
N SER A 275 1.86 52.05 -55.35
CA SER A 275 1.11 53.31 -55.53
C SER A 275 1.99 54.57 -55.49
N SER A 276 3.27 54.48 -55.10
CA SER A 276 4.18 55.63 -55.06
C SER A 276 4.98 55.88 -56.35
N LEU A 277 4.96 54.96 -57.33
CA LEU A 277 5.72 55.09 -58.58
C LEU A 277 4.90 55.60 -59.78
N SER A 278 3.59 55.82 -59.66
CA SER A 278 2.75 56.33 -60.76
C SER A 278 2.50 57.85 -60.72
N SER A 279 3.12 58.58 -59.79
CA SER A 279 2.87 60.02 -59.57
C SER A 279 4.09 60.93 -59.80
N ILE A 280 5.06 60.50 -60.62
CA ILE A 280 6.11 61.38 -61.15
C ILE A 280 6.01 61.40 -62.68
N LYS A 281 5.05 62.17 -63.17
CA LYS A 281 5.04 62.77 -64.51
C LYS A 281 4.80 64.25 -64.29
N PHE A 282 5.87 65.04 -64.40
CA PHE A 282 6.01 66.26 -65.20
C PHE A 282 7.43 66.78 -65.01
#